data_AF-K9RYI9-F1
#
_entry.id   AF-K9RYI9-F1
#
_cell.length_a   1.000
_cell.length_b   1.000
_cell.length_c   1.000
_cell.angle_alpha   90.00
_cell.angle_beta   90.00
_cell.angle_gamma   90.00
#
_symmetry.space_group_name_H-M   'P 1'
#
loop_
_entity.id
_entity.type
_entity.pdbx_description
1 polymer ?
#
loop_
_entity_poly.entity_id
_entity_poly.type
_entity_poly.pdbx_seq_one_letter_code
_entity_poly.pdbx_strand_id
1 'polypeptide(L)'
;MSLSVQKRSGWLLFKLWPGLVIIAMGVLIAGQPDWTRVQAFWRKWQPGDVAPLAMRGGDPYVRALMRTISVSEANDPSPYTLLYGGDHVQDLSQHPDRCLPILWGPNQGQCTTAAGRYQFLTSTWDEKAAHYHPVPPNWLWSDYNFAPEYQDQVVYRWLTDTQAWGADIPKLLREGHIQQVLALLSTTWTSLGYGIEDNVMTPGLEKTYWQLLDQELKRNQTS
;
A
#
# COMPACT_ATOMS: atom_id res chain seq x y z
N MET A 1 0.13 -62.35 -65.93
CA MET A 1 1.50 -61.77 -65.82
C MET A 1 1.65 -61.33 -64.36
N SER A 2 2.35 -62.10 -63.50
CA SER A 2 3.82 -62.08 -63.33
C SER A 2 4.23 -60.74 -62.68
N LEU A 3 4.85 -60.61 -61.51
CA LEU A 3 5.53 -61.50 -60.58
C LEU A 3 5.61 -60.80 -59.20
N SER A 4 5.82 -61.61 -58.17
CA SER A 4 6.21 -61.24 -56.81
C SER A 4 7.64 -60.69 -56.72
N VAL A 5 7.97 -60.09 -55.55
CA VAL A 5 9.26 -60.05 -54.79
C VAL A 5 9.19 -58.77 -53.93
N GLN A 6 8.95 -58.74 -52.61
CA GLN A 6 9.53 -59.37 -51.40
C GLN A 6 10.80 -58.69 -50.82
N LYS A 7 10.62 -58.14 -49.59
CA LYS A 7 11.53 -57.98 -48.43
C LYS A 7 12.69 -56.96 -48.45
N ARG A 8 12.70 -56.05 -47.46
CA ARG A 8 13.51 -56.05 -46.20
C ARG A 8 13.39 -54.68 -45.51
N SER A 9 12.89 -54.62 -44.27
CA SER A 9 13.66 -54.57 -43.01
C SER A 9 14.34 -53.22 -42.74
N GLY A 10 13.81 -52.46 -41.80
CA GLY A 10 14.45 -51.28 -41.22
C GLY A 10 13.74 -50.84 -39.95
N TRP A 11 14.14 -51.39 -38.81
CA TRP A 11 13.83 -50.85 -37.49
C TRP A 11 14.43 -49.45 -37.37
N LEU A 12 13.62 -48.43 -37.12
CA LEU A 12 14.08 -47.18 -36.50
C LEU A 12 13.18 -46.89 -35.31
N LEU A 13 13.72 -47.30 -34.16
CA LEU A 13 13.35 -46.86 -32.83
C LEU A 13 13.24 -45.33 -32.82
N PHE A 14 12.05 -44.79 -32.53
CA PHE A 14 11.96 -43.43 -31.99
C PHE A 14 12.59 -43.46 -30.60
N LYS A 15 13.88 -43.15 -30.55
CA LYS A 15 14.64 -42.92 -29.32
C LYS A 15 14.03 -41.71 -28.61
N LEU A 16 13.57 -41.95 -27.39
CA LEU A 16 13.45 -40.95 -26.33
C LEU A 16 14.75 -40.14 -26.27
N TRP A 17 14.66 -38.82 -26.45
CA TRP A 17 15.76 -37.92 -26.15
C TRP A 17 15.54 -37.32 -24.76
N PRO A 18 16.40 -37.65 -23.77
CA PRO A 18 16.44 -36.99 -22.47
C PRO A 18 17.30 -35.74 -22.58
N GLY A 19 16.78 -34.57 -22.22
CA GLY A 19 17.57 -33.36 -22.34
C GLY A 19 16.80 -32.09 -22.00
N LEU A 20 16.29 -32.01 -20.77
CA LEU A 20 16.03 -30.74 -20.13
C LEU A 20 17.37 -30.02 -19.98
N VAL A 21 17.75 -29.23 -20.99
CA VAL A 21 18.83 -28.26 -20.84
C VAL A 21 18.27 -27.15 -19.97
N ILE A 22 18.63 -27.21 -18.69
CA ILE A 22 18.57 -26.04 -17.80
C ILE A 22 19.59 -25.05 -18.35
N ILE A 23 19.14 -24.10 -19.17
CA ILE A 23 19.95 -22.92 -19.47
C ILE A 23 19.77 -21.99 -18.26
N ALA A 24 20.62 -22.19 -17.26
CA ALA A 24 21.03 -21.12 -16.37
C ALA A 24 21.86 -20.14 -17.22
N MET A 25 21.21 -19.13 -17.79
CA MET A 25 21.92 -17.94 -18.25
C MET A 25 21.78 -16.86 -17.20
N GLY A 26 22.82 -16.78 -16.36
CA GLY A 26 23.13 -15.58 -15.61
C GLY A 26 23.30 -14.42 -16.58
N VAL A 27 22.39 -13.46 -16.49
CA VAL A 27 22.60 -12.12 -17.03
C VAL A 27 23.26 -11.32 -15.91
N LEU A 28 24.58 -11.19 -16.00
CA LEU A 28 25.37 -10.19 -15.30
C LEU A 28 25.09 -8.83 -15.94
N ILE A 29 24.08 -8.13 -15.44
CA ILE A 29 23.87 -6.69 -15.68
C ILE A 29 23.53 -6.05 -14.32
N ALA A 30 24.12 -4.88 -14.08
CA ALA A 30 24.17 -4.15 -12.82
C ALA A 30 22.81 -4.02 -12.10
N GLY A 31 22.84 -4.23 -10.77
CA GLY A 31 21.72 -3.94 -9.86
C GLY A 31 20.73 -5.09 -9.69
N GLN A 32 21.17 -6.22 -9.13
CA GLN A 32 20.23 -7.18 -8.54
C GLN A 32 19.42 -6.45 -7.46
N PRO A 33 18.08 -6.54 -7.44
CA PRO A 33 17.29 -6.01 -6.32
C PRO A 33 17.82 -6.62 -5.03
N ASP A 34 18.03 -5.82 -3.99
CA ASP A 34 18.47 -6.33 -2.70
C ASP A 34 17.33 -7.13 -2.04
N TRP A 35 17.23 -8.40 -2.43
CA TRP A 35 16.23 -9.34 -1.93
C TRP A 35 16.34 -9.57 -0.42
N THR A 36 17.47 -9.22 0.21
CA THR A 36 17.63 -9.32 1.67
C THR A 36 16.88 -8.20 2.41
N ARG A 37 16.80 -7.01 1.83
CA ARG A 37 15.97 -5.89 2.34
C ARG A 37 14.49 -6.15 2.14
N VAL A 38 14.10 -6.71 1.00
CA VAL A 38 12.73 -7.16 0.75
C VAL A 38 12.35 -8.24 1.79
N GLN A 39 13.19 -9.24 2.01
CA GLN A 39 12.94 -10.28 3.02
C GLN A 39 12.93 -9.74 4.46
N ALA A 40 13.80 -8.80 4.83
CA ALA A 40 13.79 -8.17 6.15
C ALA A 40 12.57 -7.29 6.38
N PHE A 41 12.12 -6.58 5.33
CA PHE A 41 10.86 -5.85 5.29
C PHE A 41 9.68 -6.81 5.53
N TRP A 42 9.57 -7.92 4.80
CA TRP A 42 8.53 -8.95 4.99
C TRP A 42 8.61 -9.65 6.36
N ARG A 43 9.81 -9.83 6.94
CA ARG A 43 9.97 -10.48 8.25
C ARG A 43 9.52 -9.60 9.42
N LYS A 44 9.52 -8.27 9.24
CA LYS A 44 8.93 -7.29 10.16
C LYS A 44 7.43 -7.05 9.86
N TRP A 45 6.89 -7.73 8.86
CA TRP A 45 5.55 -7.54 8.31
C TRP A 45 4.68 -8.71 8.72
N GLN A 46 4.08 -8.64 9.90
CA GLN A 46 2.94 -9.46 10.24
C GLN A 46 1.69 -8.59 10.09
N PRO A 47 0.72 -8.95 9.22
CA PRO A 47 -0.57 -8.28 9.06
C PRO A 47 -1.39 -8.12 10.37
N GLY A 48 -0.92 -8.71 11.47
CA GLY A 48 -1.47 -8.55 12.82
C GLY A 48 -0.86 -7.40 13.65
N ASP A 49 0.24 -6.78 13.21
CA ASP A 49 0.95 -5.73 13.97
C ASP A 49 0.53 -4.30 13.58
N VAL A 50 -0.37 -4.16 12.60
CA VAL A 50 -0.89 -2.85 12.18
C VAL A 50 -1.86 -2.34 13.25
N ALA A 51 -1.47 -1.26 13.94
CA ALA A 51 -2.26 -0.66 15.00
C ALA A 51 -3.73 -0.45 14.58
N PRO A 52 -4.72 -0.66 15.47
CA PRO A 52 -6.11 -0.37 15.16
C PRO A 52 -6.30 1.12 14.83
N LEU A 53 -7.38 1.45 14.13
CA LEU A 53 -7.77 2.85 13.93
C LEU A 53 -8.24 3.45 15.27
N ALA A 54 -7.87 4.69 15.54
CA ALA A 54 -8.32 5.48 16.68
C ALA A 54 -9.80 5.89 16.54
N MET A 55 -10.29 6.15 15.33
CA MET A 55 -11.71 6.43 15.11
C MET A 55 -12.58 5.20 15.39
N ARG A 56 -13.77 5.43 15.93
CA ARG A 56 -14.81 4.40 16.17
C ARG A 56 -15.82 4.35 15.02
N GLY A 57 -16.45 3.20 14.84
CA GLY A 57 -17.48 2.98 13.81
C GLY A 57 -16.94 3.11 12.37
N GLY A 58 -17.85 3.26 11.41
CA GLY A 58 -17.51 3.36 9.99
C GLY A 58 -17.50 2.01 9.27
N ASP A 59 -17.47 2.07 7.94
CA ASP A 59 -17.50 0.93 7.04
C ASP A 59 -16.25 0.04 7.20
N PRO A 60 -16.38 -1.26 7.56
CA PRO A 60 -15.22 -2.14 7.74
C PRO A 60 -14.34 -2.26 6.49
N TYR A 61 -14.92 -2.13 5.29
CA TYR A 61 -14.16 -2.16 4.03
C TYR A 61 -13.24 -0.95 3.91
N VAL A 62 -13.75 0.25 4.19
CA VAL A 62 -12.96 1.49 4.17
C VAL A 62 -11.93 1.48 5.30
N ARG A 63 -12.30 1.00 6.49
CA ARG A 63 -11.36 0.91 7.62
C ARG A 63 -10.20 -0.05 7.33
N ALA A 64 -10.47 -1.17 6.68
CA ALA A 64 -9.43 -2.09 6.23
C ALA A 64 -8.49 -1.41 5.23
N LEU A 65 -9.05 -0.66 4.27
CA LEU A 65 -8.27 0.13 3.32
C LEU A 65 -7.40 1.18 4.01
N MET A 66 -7.91 1.91 4.99
CA MET A 66 -7.13 2.89 5.79
C MET A 66 -5.96 2.22 6.50
N ARG A 67 -6.16 1.03 7.07
CA ARG A 67 -5.09 0.25 7.69
C ARG A 67 -4.08 -0.24 6.63
N THR A 68 -4.52 -0.57 5.41
CA THR A 68 -3.62 -0.90 4.29
C THR A 68 -2.77 0.30 3.86
N ILE A 69 -3.34 1.51 3.77
CA ILE A 69 -2.57 2.74 3.48
C ILE A 69 -1.52 2.96 4.57
N SER A 70 -1.89 2.80 5.83
CA SER A 70 -0.96 2.91 6.96
C SER A 70 0.20 1.90 6.87
N VAL A 71 0.00 0.73 6.27
CA VAL A 71 1.08 -0.25 6.07
C VAL A 71 2.11 0.22 5.05
N SER A 72 1.70 0.97 4.03
CA SER A 72 2.63 1.49 3.03
C SER A 72 3.27 2.81 3.48
N GLU A 73 2.55 3.65 4.20
CA GLU A 73 2.99 4.99 4.61
C GLU A 73 3.69 5.03 5.96
N ALA A 74 3.19 4.29 6.95
CA ALA A 74 3.62 4.39 8.34
C ALA A 74 3.63 3.00 9.01
N ASN A 75 4.49 2.10 8.52
CA ASN A 75 4.70 0.77 9.08
C ASN A 75 5.52 0.83 10.40
N ASP A 76 4.93 1.47 11.40
CA ASP A 76 5.49 1.72 12.72
C ASP A 76 4.47 1.36 13.82
N PRO A 77 4.89 0.89 15.01
CA PRO A 77 3.97 0.60 16.13
C PRO A 77 3.17 1.82 16.62
N SER A 78 3.65 3.04 16.42
CA SER A 78 3.03 4.30 16.84
C SER A 78 2.78 5.24 15.65
N PRO A 79 2.01 4.81 14.64
CA PRO A 79 2.00 5.44 13.31
C PRO A 79 1.47 6.88 13.34
N TYR A 80 0.57 7.21 14.26
CA TYR A 80 -0.04 8.54 14.37
C TYR A 80 0.93 9.66 14.76
N THR A 81 2.05 9.30 15.37
CA THR A 81 3.06 10.25 15.84
C THR A 81 4.29 10.28 14.94
N LEU A 82 4.32 9.41 13.92
CA LEU A 82 5.47 9.18 13.06
C LEU A 82 5.73 10.38 12.15
N LEU A 83 6.97 10.84 12.12
CA LEU A 83 7.49 11.80 11.17
C LEU A 83 8.25 11.07 10.06
N TYR A 84 8.35 11.69 8.89
CA TYR A 84 9.24 11.21 7.84
C TYR A 84 10.65 10.94 8.38
N GLY A 85 11.22 9.79 8.06
CA GLY A 85 12.53 9.37 8.56
C GLY A 85 12.51 8.57 9.87
N GLY A 86 11.37 8.46 10.54
CA GLY A 86 11.16 7.53 11.67
C GLY A 86 11.13 8.15 13.07
N ASP A 87 11.31 9.48 13.18
CA ASP A 87 11.17 10.18 14.46
C ASP A 87 9.70 10.30 14.88
N HIS A 88 9.45 10.63 16.15
CA HIS A 88 8.11 10.78 16.70
C HIS A 88 7.87 12.17 17.30
N VAL A 89 6.67 12.70 17.13
CA VAL A 89 6.19 13.93 17.77
C VAL A 89 5.20 13.63 18.88
N GLN A 90 5.22 14.43 19.95
CA GLN A 90 4.33 14.28 21.10
C GLN A 90 3.10 15.19 21.01
N ASP A 91 3.29 16.42 20.55
CA ASP A 91 2.21 17.39 20.37
C ASP A 91 1.51 17.15 19.03
N LEU A 92 0.25 16.74 19.10
CA LEU A 92 -0.64 16.54 17.96
C LEU A 92 -1.83 17.51 18.01
N SER A 93 -1.73 18.61 18.78
CA SER A 93 -2.75 19.66 18.78
C SER A 93 -2.90 20.34 17.41
N GLN A 94 -1.90 20.18 16.53
CA GLN A 94 -1.87 20.58 15.14
C GLN A 94 -0.90 19.71 14.34
N HIS A 95 -0.90 19.84 13.01
CA HIS A 95 0.11 19.19 12.17
C HIS A 95 1.51 19.71 12.55
N PRO A 96 2.53 18.84 12.68
CA PRO A 96 3.82 19.24 13.24
C PRO A 96 4.63 20.18 12.35
N ASP A 97 4.32 20.23 11.05
CA ASP A 97 4.95 21.10 10.04
C ASP A 97 6.49 21.13 10.11
N ARG A 98 7.09 19.97 10.37
CA ARG A 98 8.55 19.85 10.47
C ARG A 98 9.13 19.58 9.11
N CYS A 99 9.92 20.53 8.64
CA CYS A 99 10.66 20.39 7.39
C CYS A 99 11.84 19.44 7.56
N LEU A 100 11.68 18.18 7.13
CA LEU A 100 12.67 17.11 7.26
C LEU A 100 13.34 16.80 5.91
N PRO A 101 14.68 16.65 5.87
CA PRO A 101 15.40 16.44 4.62
C PRO A 101 15.10 15.05 4.04
N ILE A 102 14.84 15.01 2.74
CA ILE A 102 14.71 13.78 1.97
C ILE A 102 16.13 13.26 1.69
N LEU A 103 16.45 12.10 2.27
CA LEU A 103 17.81 11.55 2.21
C LEU A 103 18.08 10.72 0.96
N TRP A 104 17.03 10.25 0.27
CA TRP A 104 17.14 9.32 -0.85
C TRP A 104 16.04 9.57 -1.89
N GLY A 105 16.29 9.16 -3.15
CA GLY A 105 15.30 9.22 -4.23
C GLY A 105 15.38 10.51 -5.07
N PRO A 106 14.45 10.70 -6.01
CA PRO A 106 14.51 11.80 -6.99
C PRO A 106 14.42 13.19 -6.34
N ASN A 107 13.85 13.28 -5.13
CA ASN A 107 13.72 14.53 -4.37
C ASN A 107 14.81 14.68 -3.28
N GLN A 108 15.90 13.91 -3.35
CA GLN A 108 17.00 14.01 -2.39
C GLN A 108 17.49 15.46 -2.24
N GLY A 109 17.67 15.91 -1.00
CA GLY A 109 18.08 17.28 -0.68
C GLY A 109 16.93 18.30 -0.64
N GLN A 110 15.72 17.92 -1.08
CA GLN A 110 14.51 18.67 -0.76
C GLN A 110 14.02 18.33 0.65
N CYS A 111 12.99 19.03 1.08
CA CYS A 111 12.36 18.85 2.37
C CYS A 111 10.92 18.34 2.21
N THR A 112 10.49 17.51 3.15
CA THR A 112 9.10 17.05 3.29
C THR A 112 8.59 17.34 4.70
N THR A 113 7.29 17.57 4.83
CA THR A 113 6.60 17.71 6.12
C THR A 113 5.75 16.50 6.47
N ALA A 114 5.93 15.38 5.74
CA ALA A 114 5.17 14.15 5.91
C ALA A 114 5.13 13.67 7.38
N ALA A 115 3.92 13.54 7.92
CA ALA A 115 3.69 13.14 9.30
C ALA A 115 2.40 12.33 9.50
N GLY A 116 2.35 11.61 10.62
CA GLY A 116 1.21 10.84 11.06
C GLY A 116 1.02 9.54 10.27
N ARG A 117 -0.11 8.89 10.56
CA ARG A 117 -0.42 7.54 10.10
C ARG A 117 -0.49 7.40 8.58
N TYR A 118 -0.83 8.51 7.93
CA TYR A 118 -1.06 8.60 6.49
C TYR A 118 -0.02 9.49 5.79
N GLN A 119 1.05 9.87 6.50
CA GLN A 119 2.15 10.71 6.03
C GLN A 119 1.66 11.99 5.31
N PHE A 120 0.71 12.69 5.93
CA PHE A 120 0.20 13.96 5.42
C PHE A 120 1.33 14.98 5.31
N LEU A 121 1.37 15.72 4.18
CA LEU A 121 2.08 16.99 4.12
C LEU A 121 1.21 18.07 4.80
N THR A 122 1.84 19.10 5.37
CA THR A 122 1.13 20.22 6.02
C THR A 122 0.04 20.80 5.15
N SER A 123 0.36 21.16 3.90
CA SER A 123 -0.62 21.74 2.96
C SER A 123 -1.78 20.79 2.65
N THR A 124 -1.50 19.49 2.54
CA THR A 124 -2.52 18.48 2.30
C THR A 124 -3.41 18.31 3.53
N TRP A 125 -2.82 18.30 4.73
CA TRP A 125 -3.58 18.27 5.97
C TRP A 125 -4.51 19.49 6.06
N ASP A 126 -4.00 20.70 5.86
CA ASP A 126 -4.79 21.92 5.97
C ASP A 126 -5.97 21.92 4.98
N GLU A 127 -5.70 21.55 3.73
CA GLU A 127 -6.74 21.43 2.70
C GLU A 127 -7.80 20.39 3.09
N LYS A 128 -7.39 19.16 3.42
CA LYS A 128 -8.36 18.08 3.69
C LYS A 128 -9.06 18.25 5.02
N ALA A 129 -8.39 18.78 6.04
CA ALA A 129 -9.02 19.09 7.31
C ALA A 129 -10.07 20.20 7.17
N ALA A 130 -9.84 21.21 6.32
CA ALA A 130 -10.85 22.22 6.03
C ALA A 130 -12.15 21.65 5.43
N HIS A 131 -12.06 20.55 4.67
CA HIS A 131 -13.23 19.89 4.09
C HIS A 131 -13.85 18.83 5.00
N TYR A 132 -13.03 18.08 5.75
CA TYR A 132 -13.46 16.82 6.36
C TYR A 132 -13.32 16.77 7.88
N HIS A 133 -12.64 17.71 8.52
CA HIS A 133 -12.45 17.65 9.98
C HIS A 133 -13.80 17.83 10.71
N PRO A 134 -14.12 17.00 11.73
CA PRO A 134 -15.40 17.07 12.45
C PRO A 134 -15.59 18.33 13.29
N VAL A 135 -14.48 18.92 13.74
CA VAL A 135 -14.46 20.09 14.62
C VAL A 135 -13.66 21.19 13.95
N PRO A 136 -14.30 22.18 13.30
CA PRO A 136 -13.56 23.28 12.73
C PRO A 136 -12.85 24.07 13.85
N PRO A 137 -11.72 24.72 13.55
CA PRO A 137 -11.04 25.55 14.53
C PRO A 137 -11.96 26.66 15.05
N ASN A 138 -11.91 26.90 16.36
CA ASN A 138 -12.74 27.92 17.01
C ASN A 138 -12.37 29.36 16.62
N TRP A 139 -11.25 29.55 15.91
CA TRP A 139 -10.73 30.85 15.52
C TRP A 139 -10.03 30.77 14.16
N LEU A 140 -10.05 31.87 13.40
CA LEU A 140 -9.45 31.97 12.05
C LEU A 140 -7.93 31.69 12.01
N TRP A 141 -7.27 31.74 13.18
CA TRP A 141 -5.82 31.54 13.35
C TRP A 141 -5.50 30.24 14.13
N SER A 142 -6.48 29.35 14.30
CA SER A 142 -6.24 28.05 14.95
C SER A 142 -6.14 26.95 13.90
N ASP A 143 -5.14 26.09 14.06
CA ASP A 143 -4.91 24.95 13.18
C ASP A 143 -5.87 23.80 13.50
N TYR A 144 -6.11 22.92 12.53
CA TYR A 144 -6.92 21.72 12.73
C TYR A 144 -6.17 20.70 13.59
N ASN A 145 -6.87 20.12 14.55
CA ASN A 145 -6.30 19.17 15.51
C ASN A 145 -5.84 17.89 14.80
N PHE A 146 -4.57 17.53 14.98
CA PHE A 146 -3.94 16.40 14.30
C PHE A 146 -3.88 15.12 15.16
N ALA A 147 -4.69 15.04 16.22
CA ALA A 147 -4.79 13.86 17.07
C ALA A 147 -5.18 12.61 16.28
N PRO A 148 -4.86 11.39 16.79
CA PRO A 148 -5.08 10.14 16.06
C PRO A 148 -6.49 9.95 15.50
N GLU A 149 -7.51 10.28 16.29
CA GLU A 149 -8.90 10.16 15.89
C GLU A 149 -9.25 11.09 14.71
N TYR A 150 -8.66 12.29 14.65
CA TYR A 150 -8.94 13.25 13.58
C TYR A 150 -8.19 12.93 12.29
N GLN A 151 -6.97 12.40 12.38
CA GLN A 151 -6.28 11.85 11.20
C GLN A 151 -7.15 10.79 10.52
N ASP A 152 -7.69 9.85 11.30
CA ASP A 152 -8.57 8.82 10.78
C ASP A 152 -9.88 9.39 10.22
N GLN A 153 -10.56 10.27 10.96
CA GLN A 153 -11.86 10.81 10.53
C GLN A 153 -11.74 11.61 9.23
N VAL A 154 -10.68 12.41 9.08
CA VAL A 154 -10.39 13.17 7.84
C VAL A 154 -10.18 12.20 6.68
N VAL A 155 -9.32 11.18 6.84
CA VAL A 155 -9.09 10.19 5.78
C VAL A 155 -10.33 9.38 5.46
N TYR A 156 -11.07 8.93 6.46
CA TYR A 156 -12.30 8.15 6.27
C TYR A 156 -13.30 8.95 5.44
N ARG A 157 -13.59 10.19 5.83
CA ARG A 157 -14.54 11.06 5.13
C ARG A 157 -14.07 11.36 3.71
N TRP A 158 -12.78 11.64 3.53
CA TRP A 158 -12.19 11.87 2.22
C TRP A 158 -12.31 10.63 1.32
N LEU A 159 -11.98 9.43 1.81
CA LEU A 159 -12.11 8.17 1.05
C LEU A 159 -13.57 7.82 0.70
N THR A 160 -14.53 8.29 1.51
CA THR A 160 -15.97 8.10 1.23
C THR A 160 -16.60 9.20 0.38
N ASP A 161 -15.84 10.24 0.01
CA ASP A 161 -16.33 11.33 -0.83
C ASP A 161 -16.24 10.93 -2.32
N THR A 162 -17.39 10.63 -2.92
CA THR A 162 -17.46 10.22 -4.33
C THR A 162 -17.06 11.33 -5.30
N GLN A 163 -17.22 12.60 -4.93
CA GLN A 163 -16.85 13.72 -5.79
C GLN A 163 -15.34 13.92 -5.80
N ALA A 164 -14.68 13.77 -4.64
CA ALA A 164 -13.23 13.88 -4.52
C ALA A 164 -12.50 12.83 -5.37
N TRP A 165 -13.05 11.62 -5.47
CA TRP A 165 -12.42 10.49 -6.16
C TRP A 165 -12.99 10.19 -7.54
N GLY A 166 -14.12 10.82 -7.92
CA GLY A 166 -14.86 10.45 -9.13
C GLY A 166 -15.35 8.99 -9.13
N ALA A 167 -15.39 8.35 -7.95
CA ALA A 167 -15.68 6.94 -7.77
C ALA A 167 -16.26 6.67 -6.36
N ASP A 168 -17.12 5.67 -6.26
CA ASP A 168 -17.61 5.16 -4.98
C ASP A 168 -16.66 4.07 -4.46
N ILE A 169 -15.61 4.49 -3.75
CA ILE A 169 -14.62 3.60 -3.16
C ILE A 169 -15.28 2.53 -2.26
N PRO A 170 -16.18 2.88 -1.32
CA PRO A 170 -16.88 1.88 -0.50
C PRO A 170 -17.60 0.81 -1.33
N LYS A 171 -18.24 1.18 -2.45
CA LYS A 171 -18.88 0.22 -3.35
C LYS A 171 -17.86 -0.66 -4.05
N LEU A 172 -16.81 -0.07 -4.64
CA LEU A 172 -15.74 -0.82 -5.32
C LEU A 172 -15.09 -1.86 -4.40
N LEU A 173 -14.83 -1.50 -3.14
CA LEU A 173 -14.26 -2.41 -2.15
C LEU A 173 -15.18 -3.60 -1.84
N ARG A 174 -16.49 -3.39 -1.74
CA ARG A 174 -17.47 -4.47 -1.52
C ARG A 174 -17.60 -5.40 -2.72
N GLU A 175 -17.43 -4.85 -3.93
CA GLU A 175 -17.44 -5.60 -5.19
C GLU A 175 -16.09 -6.33 -5.45
N GLY A 176 -15.09 -6.13 -4.58
CA GLY A 176 -13.79 -6.80 -4.66
C GLY A 176 -12.79 -6.11 -5.60
N HIS A 177 -13.08 -4.89 -6.05
CA HIS A 177 -12.23 -4.11 -6.96
C HIS A 177 -11.06 -3.41 -6.24
N ILE A 178 -10.39 -4.10 -5.32
CA ILE A 178 -9.30 -3.54 -4.51
C ILE A 178 -8.14 -3.03 -5.36
N GLN A 179 -7.73 -3.74 -6.40
CA GLN A 179 -6.64 -3.30 -7.29
C GLN A 179 -6.97 -1.96 -7.97
N GLN A 180 -8.22 -1.78 -8.39
CA GLN A 180 -8.68 -0.52 -8.98
C GLN A 180 -8.65 0.61 -7.94
N VAL A 181 -9.07 0.33 -6.70
CA VAL A 181 -9.01 1.30 -5.61
C VAL A 181 -7.56 1.69 -5.32
N LEU A 182 -6.63 0.73 -5.16
CA LEU A 182 -5.22 1.04 -4.92
C LEU A 182 -4.60 1.85 -6.07
N ALA A 183 -4.94 1.53 -7.32
CA ALA A 183 -4.52 2.29 -8.49
C ALA A 183 -5.04 3.74 -8.46
N LEU A 184 -6.31 3.94 -8.09
CA LEU A 184 -6.90 5.27 -7.95
C LEU A 184 -6.19 6.12 -6.88
N LEU A 185 -5.86 5.50 -5.74
CA LEU A 185 -5.22 6.16 -4.61
C LEU A 185 -3.73 6.44 -4.78
N SER A 186 -3.07 5.78 -5.73
CA SER A 186 -1.61 5.86 -5.96
C SER A 186 -1.07 7.27 -6.23
N THR A 187 -1.90 8.14 -6.80
CA THR A 187 -1.54 9.53 -7.08
C THR A 187 -1.43 10.38 -5.81
N THR A 188 -2.14 9.97 -4.75
CA THR A 188 -2.12 10.62 -3.44
C THR A 188 -1.10 9.95 -2.52
N TRP A 189 -1.12 8.61 -2.47
CA TRP A 189 -0.21 7.79 -1.69
C TRP A 189 0.70 7.02 -2.63
N THR A 190 1.81 7.64 -3.02
CA THR A 190 2.75 7.09 -4.01
C THR A 190 3.36 5.75 -3.56
N SER A 191 3.40 5.49 -2.25
CA SER A 191 3.84 4.22 -1.68
C SER A 191 2.96 3.03 -2.05
N LEU A 192 1.69 3.26 -2.47
CA LEU A 192 0.78 2.21 -2.92
C LEU A 192 1.16 1.60 -4.28
N GLY A 193 2.12 2.19 -5.00
CA GLY A 193 2.51 1.76 -6.35
C GLY A 193 1.50 2.16 -7.42
N TYR A 194 1.65 1.67 -8.66
CA TYR A 194 0.85 1.98 -9.88
C TYR A 194 1.40 3.07 -10.85
N GLY A 195 2.67 3.49 -10.70
CA GLY A 195 3.43 4.24 -11.72
C GLY A 195 4.23 3.33 -12.70
N ILE A 196 5.11 3.91 -13.53
CA ILE A 196 5.92 3.23 -14.58
C ILE A 196 6.97 2.24 -14.01
N GLU A 197 7.07 2.13 -12.69
CA GLU A 197 8.00 1.23 -12.01
C GLU A 197 7.20 0.16 -11.28
N ASP A 198 7.51 -1.11 -11.54
CA ASP A 198 6.99 -2.27 -10.83
C ASP A 198 7.25 -2.12 -9.33
N ASN A 199 6.27 -1.61 -8.57
CA ASN A 199 6.42 -1.51 -7.13
C ASN A 199 6.34 -2.93 -6.54
N VAL A 200 7.45 -3.38 -5.96
CA VAL A 200 7.63 -4.68 -5.28
C VAL A 200 6.59 -4.93 -4.17
N MET A 201 5.87 -3.89 -3.75
CA MET A 201 4.82 -3.91 -2.72
C MET A 201 3.41 -4.24 -3.23
N THR A 202 3.08 -3.91 -4.49
CA THR A 202 1.71 -4.02 -5.02
C THR A 202 1.11 -5.42 -4.89
N PRO A 203 1.85 -6.53 -5.13
CA PRO A 203 1.28 -7.87 -4.97
C PRO A 203 0.93 -8.23 -3.52
N GLY A 204 1.55 -7.59 -2.53
CA GLY A 204 1.32 -7.89 -1.11
C GLY A 204 0.23 -7.04 -0.46
N LEU A 205 0.01 -5.80 -0.93
CA LEU A 205 -0.97 -4.88 -0.35
C LEU A 205 -2.41 -5.39 -0.49
N GLU A 206 -2.74 -6.03 -1.61
CA GLU A 206 -4.04 -6.68 -1.78
C GLU A 206 -4.25 -7.78 -0.73
N LYS A 207 -3.24 -8.63 -0.52
CA LYS A 207 -3.30 -9.67 0.51
C LYS A 207 -3.43 -9.05 1.91
N THR A 208 -2.70 -7.97 2.22
CA THR A 208 -2.86 -7.24 3.49
C THR A 208 -4.27 -6.78 3.68
N TYR A 209 -4.85 -6.16 2.65
CA TYR A 209 -6.19 -5.61 2.71
C TYR A 209 -7.21 -6.68 3.09
N TRP A 210 -7.17 -7.84 2.43
CA TRP A 210 -8.09 -8.93 2.74
C TRP A 210 -7.92 -9.48 4.17
N GLN A 211 -6.69 -9.54 4.68
CA GLN A 211 -6.41 -9.96 6.05
C GLN A 211 -6.90 -8.92 7.07
N LEU A 212 -6.70 -7.63 6.80
CA LEU A 212 -7.18 -6.55 7.64
C LEU A 212 -8.72 -6.46 7.61
N LEU A 213 -9.34 -6.70 6.46
CA LEU A 213 -10.80 -6.74 6.33
C LEU A 213 -11.41 -7.83 7.20
N ASP A 214 -10.86 -9.04 7.20
CA ASP A 214 -11.32 -10.11 8.09
C ASP A 214 -11.26 -9.70 9.57
N GLN A 215 -10.20 -8.98 9.99
CA GLN A 215 -10.11 -8.45 11.35
C GLN A 215 -11.17 -7.36 11.63
N GLU A 216 -11.38 -6.44 10.70
CA GLU A 216 -12.37 -5.35 10.84
C GLU A 216 -13.80 -5.91 10.91
N LEU A 217 -14.12 -6.91 10.09
CA LEU A 217 -15.41 -7.60 10.11
C LEU A 217 -15.66 -8.33 11.43
N LYS A 218 -14.66 -9.05 11.95
CA LYS A 218 -14.74 -9.73 13.26
C LYS A 218 -14.97 -8.72 14.40
N ARG A 219 -14.27 -7.58 14.38
CA ARG A 219 -14.42 -6.56 15.43
C ARG A 219 -15.82 -5.91 15.44
N ASN A 220 -16.44 -5.75 14.27
CA ASN A 220 -17.79 -5.23 14.14
C ASN A 220 -18.87 -6.23 14.63
N GLN A 221 -18.58 -7.52 14.71
CA GLN A 221 -19.51 -8.51 15.26
C GLN A 221 -19.48 -8.58 16.79
N THR A 222 -18.41 -8.09 17.42
CA THR A 222 -18.19 -8.14 18.88
C THR A 222 -18.46 -6.82 19.60
N SER A 223 -18.80 -5.75 18.87
CA SER A 223 -19.07 -4.40 19.40
C SER A 223 -20.56 -4.11 19.40
#